data_AF-A0A1W9VPY0-F1
#
_entry.id   AF-A0A1W9VPY0-F1
#
_cell.length_a   1.000
_cell.length_b   1.000
_cell.length_c   1.000
_cell.angle_alpha   90.00
_cell.angle_beta   90.00
_cell.angle_gamma   90.00
#
_symmetry.space_group_name_H-M   'P 1'
#
loop_
_entity.id
_entity.type
_entity.pdbx_description
1 polymer ?
#
loop_
_entity_poly.entity_id
_entity_poly.type
_entity_poly.pdbx_seq_one_letter_code
_entity_poly.pdbx_strand_id
1 'polypeptide(L)'
;MIKHIIFDVDKTIYPESCGFGDEMDRRISQYTATYIDIPLEDADILRRESFKKYGTTLKWLQTEHGLTDTEHFLDKVHPKNVDQYLPNKNKVRRIFNDISIPMSILSNGPIENIDRILNFYEIKALFHPIVDIKMNNLLGKPNRV
;
A
#
# COMPACT_ATOMS: atom_id res chain seq x y z
N MET A 1 23.09 -17.54 7.20
CA MET A 1 23.36 -16.34 6.38
C MET A 1 22.09 -15.96 5.65
N ILE A 2 21.67 -14.71 5.70
CA ILE A 2 20.47 -14.21 4.98
C ILE A 2 20.85 -14.07 3.51
N LYS A 3 20.01 -14.59 2.60
CA LYS A 3 20.28 -14.58 1.14
C LYS A 3 19.48 -13.53 0.39
N HIS A 4 18.35 -13.10 0.95
CA HIS A 4 17.39 -12.22 0.29
C HIS A 4 16.51 -11.55 1.34
N ILE A 5 16.07 -10.31 1.08
CA ILE A 5 15.14 -9.59 1.94
C ILE A 5 13.92 -9.16 1.13
N ILE A 6 12.72 -9.44 1.65
CA ILE A 6 11.46 -8.98 1.06
C ILE A 6 10.93 -7.86 1.94
N PHE A 7 10.70 -6.69 1.35
CA PHE A 7 10.18 -5.52 2.02
C PHE A 7 8.71 -5.30 1.69
N ASP A 8 7.96 -4.93 2.72
CA ASP A 8 6.73 -4.17 2.53
C ASP A 8 7.06 -2.71 2.20
N VAL A 9 6.07 -1.96 1.70
CA VAL A 9 6.15 -0.54 1.42
C VAL A 9 5.47 0.26 2.52
N ASP A 10 4.17 0.05 2.69
CA ASP A 10 3.34 0.89 3.55
C ASP A 10 3.73 0.72 5.01
N LYS A 11 3.98 1.85 5.69
CA LYS A 11 4.46 1.91 7.09
C LYS A 11 5.77 1.13 7.35
N THR A 12 6.51 0.78 6.30
CA THR A 12 7.78 0.04 6.38
C THR A 12 8.94 0.82 5.75
N ILE A 13 8.83 1.22 4.48
CA ILE A 13 9.83 2.07 3.82
C ILE A 13 9.82 3.48 4.43
N TYR A 14 8.63 3.93 4.84
CA TYR A 14 8.41 5.18 5.55
C TYR A 14 7.81 4.91 6.94
N PRO A 15 8.07 5.76 7.93
CA PRO A 15 7.54 5.56 9.27
C PRO A 15 6.04 5.84 9.33
N GLU A 16 5.30 5.10 10.16
CA GLU A 16 3.86 5.34 10.39
C GLU A 16 3.58 6.78 10.82
N SER A 17 4.47 7.39 11.61
CA SER A 17 4.33 8.75 12.14
C SER A 17 4.35 9.88 11.11
N CYS A 18 4.61 9.60 9.83
CA CYS A 18 4.59 10.63 8.78
C CYS A 18 3.19 10.96 8.24
N GLY A 19 2.16 10.21 8.67
CA GLY A 19 0.77 10.47 8.28
C GLY A 19 0.38 10.07 6.86
N PHE A 20 1.32 9.60 6.02
CA PHE A 20 1.00 9.13 4.67
C PHE A 20 0.06 7.91 4.68
N GLY A 21 0.35 6.96 5.58
CA GLY A 21 -0.52 5.79 5.81
C GLY A 21 -1.91 6.19 6.30
N ASP A 22 -1.98 7.15 7.22
CA ASP A 22 -3.24 7.62 7.80
C ASP A 22 -4.11 8.34 6.75
N GLU A 23 -3.49 9.09 5.83
CA GLU A 23 -4.19 9.70 4.70
C GLU A 23 -4.75 8.66 3.73
N MET A 24 -4.00 7.58 3.45
CA MET A 24 -4.52 6.46 2.67
C MET A 24 -5.70 5.79 3.38
N ASP A 25 -5.57 5.48 4.67
CA ASP A 25 -6.64 4.91 5.49
C ASP A 25 -7.91 5.78 5.44
N ARG A 26 -7.75 7.10 5.60
CA ARG A 26 -8.85 8.07 5.51
C ARG A 26 -9.53 8.03 4.15
N ARG A 27 -8.77 7.99 3.06
CA ARG A 27 -9.32 7.92 1.69
C ARG A 27 -10.04 6.61 1.42
N ILE A 28 -9.50 5.49 1.90
CA ILE A 28 -10.14 4.17 1.80
C ILE A 28 -11.49 4.19 2.53
N SER A 29 -11.54 4.71 3.75
CA SER A 29 -12.81 4.85 4.51
C SER A 29 -13.80 5.75 3.77
N GLN A 30 -13.36 6.89 3.23
CA GLN A 30 -14.24 7.80 2.48
C GLN A 30 -14.79 7.19 1.20
N TYR A 31 -13.93 6.51 0.43
CA TYR A 31 -14.37 5.79 -0.76
C TYR A 31 -15.39 4.72 -0.39
N THR A 32 -15.09 3.91 0.63
CA THR A 32 -15.95 2.83 1.11
C THR A 32 -17.32 3.38 1.51
N ALA A 33 -17.35 4.39 2.39
CA ALA A 33 -18.57 5.04 2.86
C ALA A 33 -19.46 5.52 1.72
N THR A 34 -18.85 6.17 0.72
CA THR A 34 -19.56 6.65 -0.46
C THR A 34 -20.04 5.51 -1.36
N TYR A 35 -19.22 4.46 -1.53
CA TYR A 35 -19.50 3.37 -2.45
C TYR A 35 -20.63 2.45 -1.97
N ILE A 36 -20.72 2.19 -0.66
CA ILE A 36 -21.75 1.33 -0.07
C ILE A 36 -22.84 2.09 0.68
N ASP A 37 -22.83 3.42 0.60
CA ASP A 37 -23.81 4.35 1.17
C ASP A 37 -24.04 4.20 2.68
N ILE A 38 -22.97 4.37 3.46
CA ILE A 38 -23.00 4.30 4.93
C ILE A 38 -22.20 5.43 5.58
N PRO A 39 -22.39 5.70 6.88
CA PRO A 39 -21.56 6.65 7.62
C PRO A 39 -20.07 6.31 7.56
N LEU A 40 -19.22 7.35 7.58
CA LEU A 40 -17.76 7.21 7.49
C LEU A 40 -17.17 6.34 8.62
N GLU A 41 -17.72 6.48 9.83
CA GLU A 41 -17.26 5.73 11.00
C GLU A 41 -17.58 4.23 10.85
N ASP A 42 -18.78 3.89 10.36
CA ASP A 42 -19.18 2.51 10.09
C ASP A 42 -18.33 1.89 8.98
N ALA A 43 -18.04 2.65 7.92
CA ALA A 43 -17.14 2.21 6.84
C ALA A 43 -15.73 1.90 7.33
N ASP A 44 -15.20 2.72 8.24
CA ASP A 44 -13.88 2.55 8.84
C ASP A 44 -13.83 1.30 9.75
N ILE A 45 -14.90 1.02 10.49
CA ILE A 45 -15.04 -0.20 11.28
C ILE A 45 -15.11 -1.42 10.37
N LEU A 46 -16.07 -1.44 9.43
CA LEU A 46 -16.32 -2.59 8.55
C LEU A 46 -15.10 -2.94 7.71
N ARG A 47 -14.40 -1.96 7.11
CA ARG A 47 -13.22 -2.26 6.30
C ARG A 47 -12.11 -2.94 7.11
N ARG A 48 -11.93 -2.57 8.40
CA ARG A 48 -10.91 -3.13 9.29
C ARG A 48 -11.28 -4.54 9.73
N GLU A 49 -12.55 -4.78 10.01
CA GLU A 49 -13.06 -6.11 10.33
C GLU A 49 -12.93 -7.05 9.12
N SER A 50 -13.37 -6.59 7.95
CA SER A 50 -13.30 -7.32 6.69
C SER A 50 -11.87 -7.61 6.23
N PHE A 51 -10.89 -6.79 6.60
CA PHE A 51 -9.47 -7.05 6.30
C PHE A 51 -8.99 -8.42 6.78
N LYS A 52 -9.47 -8.90 7.94
CA LYS A 52 -9.09 -10.21 8.49
C LYS A 52 -9.50 -11.37 7.57
N LYS A 53 -10.63 -11.23 6.86
CA LYS A 53 -11.19 -12.24 5.96
C LYS A 53 -10.66 -12.09 4.53
N TYR A 54 -10.49 -10.87 4.05
CA TYR A 54 -10.23 -10.57 2.64
C TYR A 54 -8.80 -10.11 2.32
N GLY A 55 -8.01 -9.76 3.33
CA GLY A 55 -6.64 -9.25 3.17
C GLY A 55 -6.53 -7.83 2.61
N THR A 56 -7.59 -7.29 1.97
CA THR A 56 -7.69 -5.89 1.53
C THR A 56 -9.14 -5.41 1.55
N THR A 57 -9.33 -4.10 1.69
CA THR A 57 -10.65 -3.47 1.48
C THR A 57 -11.13 -3.63 0.04
N LEU A 58 -10.23 -3.57 -0.95
CA LEU A 58 -10.56 -3.78 -2.35
C LEU A 58 -11.23 -5.15 -2.56
N LYS A 59 -10.62 -6.23 -2.08
CA LYS A 59 -11.15 -7.57 -2.28
C LYS A 59 -12.49 -7.77 -1.58
N TRP A 60 -12.65 -7.19 -0.40
CA TRP A 60 -13.93 -7.17 0.31
C TRP A 60 -15.02 -6.44 -0.50
N LEU A 61 -14.75 -5.22 -0.99
CA LEU A 61 -15.68 -4.45 -1.81
C LEU A 61 -16.05 -5.15 -3.12
N GLN A 62 -15.10 -5.82 -3.77
CA GLN A 62 -15.37 -6.62 -4.97
C GLN A 62 -16.28 -7.81 -4.66
N THR A 63 -16.03 -8.50 -3.54
CA THR A 63 -16.68 -9.77 -3.22
C THR A 63 -18.07 -9.58 -2.62
N GLU A 64 -18.24 -8.63 -1.69
CA GLU A 64 -19.49 -8.44 -0.95
C GLU A 64 -20.34 -7.28 -1.48
N HIS A 65 -19.73 -6.31 -2.18
CA HIS A 65 -20.40 -5.08 -2.62
C HIS A 65 -20.31 -4.82 -4.14
N GLY A 66 -19.81 -5.80 -4.91
CA GLY A 66 -19.84 -5.76 -6.37
C GLY A 66 -18.99 -4.66 -7.02
N LEU A 67 -17.92 -4.20 -6.36
CA LEU A 67 -17.00 -3.22 -6.96
C LEU A 67 -16.34 -3.78 -8.23
N THR A 68 -16.54 -3.10 -9.36
CA THR A 68 -16.00 -3.50 -10.67
C THR A 68 -14.84 -2.62 -11.13
N ASP A 69 -14.90 -1.31 -10.86
CA ASP A 69 -13.87 -0.36 -11.26
C ASP A 69 -12.69 -0.31 -10.26
N THR A 70 -11.79 -1.27 -10.42
CA THR A 70 -10.62 -1.43 -9.55
C THR A 70 -9.60 -0.31 -9.73
N GLU A 71 -9.38 0.15 -10.96
CA GLU A 71 -8.41 1.22 -11.25
C GLU A 71 -8.87 2.54 -10.64
N HIS A 72 -10.16 2.86 -10.72
CA HIS A 72 -10.71 4.03 -10.05
C HIS A 72 -10.55 3.95 -8.53
N PHE A 73 -10.84 2.80 -7.90
CA PHE A 73 -10.59 2.62 -6.46
C PHE A 73 -9.11 2.90 -6.12
N LEU A 74 -8.19 2.25 -6.82
CA LEU A 74 -6.75 2.39 -6.57
C LEU A 74 -6.25 3.82 -6.79
N ASP A 75 -6.68 4.52 -7.84
CA ASP A 75 -6.29 5.92 -8.06
C ASP A 75 -6.84 6.86 -6.97
N LYS A 76 -8.08 6.64 -6.52
CA LYS A 76 -8.71 7.49 -5.51
C LYS A 76 -8.07 7.38 -4.14
N VAL A 77 -7.73 6.16 -3.73
CA VAL A 77 -7.27 5.91 -2.36
C VAL A 77 -5.77 6.15 -2.15
N HIS A 78 -4.96 6.19 -3.22
CA HIS A 78 -3.51 6.44 -3.13
C HIS A 78 -3.16 7.90 -3.50
N PRO A 79 -2.72 8.72 -2.53
CA PRO A 79 -2.33 10.11 -2.78
C PRO A 79 -1.19 10.22 -3.81
N LYS A 80 -1.18 11.33 -4.56
CA LYS A 80 -0.16 11.60 -5.60
C LYS A 80 1.00 12.45 -5.07
N ASN A 81 0.72 13.29 -4.08
CA ASN A 81 1.60 14.24 -3.39
C ASN A 81 2.35 13.59 -2.21
N VAL A 82 3.16 12.56 -2.49
CA VAL A 82 3.90 11.83 -1.44
C VAL A 82 4.92 12.71 -0.70
N ASP A 83 5.44 13.72 -1.39
CA ASP A 83 6.43 14.69 -0.91
C ASP A 83 5.93 15.56 0.26
N GLN A 84 4.62 15.74 0.40
CA GLN A 84 4.02 16.46 1.53
C GLN A 84 4.09 15.68 2.85
N TYR A 85 4.27 14.37 2.78
CA TYR A 85 4.23 13.49 3.95
C TYR A 85 5.59 12.85 4.23
N LEU A 86 6.28 12.37 3.19
CA LEU A 86 7.44 11.50 3.35
C LEU A 86 8.67 12.26 3.89
N PRO A 87 9.25 11.85 5.03
CA PRO A 87 10.33 12.59 5.66
C PRO A 87 11.72 12.13 5.18
N ASN A 88 12.72 12.99 5.36
CA ASN A 88 14.16 12.64 5.45
C ASN A 88 14.71 11.71 4.34
N LYS A 89 14.53 12.10 3.08
CA LYS A 89 15.01 11.40 1.87
C LYS A 89 16.42 10.79 2.01
N ASN A 90 17.39 11.60 2.45
CA ASN A 90 18.80 11.22 2.51
C ASN A 90 19.09 10.08 3.50
N LYS A 91 18.41 10.06 4.65
CA LYS A 91 18.63 9.04 5.69
C LYS A 91 18.16 7.67 5.20
N VAL A 92 16.94 7.61 4.65
CA VAL A 92 16.36 6.38 4.10
C VAL A 92 17.23 5.87 2.95
N ARG A 93 17.58 6.75 2.00
CA ARG A 93 18.46 6.40 0.88
C ARG A 93 19.77 5.77 1.35
N ARG A 94 20.45 6.37 2.33
CA ARG A 94 21.71 5.85 2.86
C ARG A 94 21.54 4.43 3.43
N ILE A 95 20.54 4.22 4.28
CA ILE A 95 20.28 2.91 4.90
C ILE A 95 20.13 1.82 3.83
N PHE A 96 19.34 2.06 2.80
CA PHE A 96 19.13 1.06 1.74
C PHE A 96 20.36 0.83 0.87
N ASN A 97 21.19 1.85 0.62
CA ASN A 97 22.44 1.67 -0.12
C ASN A 97 23.51 0.89 0.66
N ASP A 98 23.42 0.88 2.00
CA ASP A 98 24.32 0.10 2.85
C ASP A 98 23.95 -1.40 2.89
N ILE A 99 22.79 -1.79 2.34
CA ILE A 99 22.35 -3.20 2.27
C ILE A 99 22.96 -3.88 1.02
N SER A 100 23.84 -4.85 1.25
CA SER A 100 24.50 -5.64 0.18
C SER A 100 23.77 -6.94 -0.19
N ILE A 101 22.63 -7.22 0.47
CA ILE A 101 21.80 -8.39 0.22
C ILE A 101 20.73 -8.02 -0.82
N PRO A 102 20.43 -8.88 -1.81
CA PRO A 102 19.33 -8.63 -2.73
C PRO A 102 17.99 -8.35 -2.04
N MET A 103 17.27 -7.35 -2.56
CA MET A 103 16.01 -6.88 -1.99
C MET A 103 14.88 -6.94 -3.01
N SER A 104 13.68 -7.28 -2.56
CA SER A 104 12.45 -7.24 -3.36
C SER A 104 11.34 -6.55 -2.60
N ILE A 105 10.28 -6.18 -3.30
CA ILE A 105 9.06 -5.64 -2.69
C ILE A 105 7.90 -6.63 -2.82
N LEU A 106 7.13 -6.74 -1.75
CA LEU A 106 5.80 -7.37 -1.75
C LEU A 106 4.81 -6.44 -1.03
N SER A 107 3.92 -5.80 -1.78
CA SER A 107 2.99 -4.79 -1.28
C SER A 107 1.54 -5.07 -1.69
N ASN A 108 0.59 -4.64 -0.84
CA ASN A 108 -0.84 -4.57 -1.18
C ASN A 108 -1.21 -3.29 -1.94
N GLY A 109 -0.27 -2.34 -2.07
CA GLY A 109 -0.44 -1.16 -2.90
C GLY A 109 -0.20 -1.45 -4.38
N PRO A 110 -0.69 -0.58 -5.27
CA PRO A 110 -0.46 -0.67 -6.70
C PRO A 110 0.91 -0.10 -7.08
N ILE A 111 1.49 -0.57 -8.18
CA ILE A 111 2.83 -0.19 -8.64
C ILE A 111 3.02 1.33 -8.74
N GLU A 112 1.98 2.08 -9.10
CA GLU A 112 2.05 3.53 -9.25
C GLU A 112 2.28 4.24 -7.90
N ASN A 113 1.73 3.71 -6.80
CA ASN A 113 1.99 4.24 -5.45
C ASN A 113 3.40 3.87 -4.98
N ILE A 114 3.78 2.60 -5.19
CA ILE A 114 5.11 2.07 -4.84
C ILE A 114 6.19 2.91 -5.53
N ASP A 115 6.04 3.15 -6.84
CA ASP A 115 6.98 3.93 -7.63
C ASP A 115 7.13 5.37 -7.11
N ARG A 116 6.04 6.04 -6.75
CA ARG A 116 6.11 7.40 -6.18
C ARG A 116 6.96 7.42 -4.92
N ILE A 117 6.75 6.47 -4.01
CA ILE A 117 7.47 6.36 -2.73
C ILE A 117 8.95 6.06 -2.98
N LEU A 118 9.26 5.03 -3.78
CA LEU A 118 10.65 4.63 -4.03
C LEU A 118 11.44 5.68 -4.82
N ASN A 119 10.79 6.37 -5.77
CA ASN A 119 11.41 7.46 -6.51
C ASN A 119 11.62 8.69 -5.64
N PHE A 120 10.68 9.01 -4.73
CA PHE A 120 10.88 10.06 -3.74
C PHE A 120 12.16 9.81 -2.94
N TYR A 121 12.38 8.56 -2.49
CA TYR A 121 13.58 8.17 -1.75
C TYR A 121 14.82 7.90 -2.60
N GLU A 122 14.72 7.88 -3.94
CA GLU A 122 15.80 7.50 -4.87
C GLU A 122 16.38 6.10 -4.59
N ILE A 123 15.51 5.14 -4.28
CA ILE A 123 15.88 3.76 -3.97
C ILE A 123 15.23 2.71 -4.87
N LYS A 124 14.42 3.12 -5.87
CA LYS A 124 13.71 2.19 -6.76
C LYS A 124 14.63 1.14 -7.40
N ALA A 125 15.81 1.56 -7.86
CA ALA A 125 16.77 0.69 -8.52
C ALA A 125 17.37 -0.40 -7.61
N LEU A 126 17.18 -0.32 -6.29
CA LEU A 126 17.69 -1.28 -5.31
C LEU A 126 16.77 -2.51 -5.14
N PHE A 127 15.55 -2.47 -5.69
CA PHE A 127 14.56 -3.53 -5.52
C PHE A 127 14.28 -4.29 -6.82
N HIS A 128 14.41 -5.61 -6.77
CA HIS A 128 14.01 -6.49 -7.85
C HIS A 128 13.68 -7.92 -7.34
N PRO A 129 12.52 -8.51 -7.67
CA PRO A 129 11.36 -7.88 -8.31
C PRO A 129 10.60 -6.92 -7.36
N ILE A 130 9.68 -6.15 -7.94
CA ILE A 130 8.62 -5.43 -7.22
C ILE A 130 7.32 -6.17 -7.52
N VAL A 131 6.68 -6.74 -6.50
CA VAL A 131 5.40 -7.45 -6.60
C VAL A 131 4.32 -6.58 -5.96
N ASP A 132 3.46 -6.02 -6.79
CA ASP A 132 2.33 -5.19 -6.38
C ASP A 132 1.03 -6.01 -6.31
N ILE A 133 -0.06 -5.37 -5.90
CA ILE A 133 -1.37 -6.03 -5.77
C ILE A 133 -1.91 -6.57 -7.10
N LYS A 134 -1.61 -5.91 -8.22
CA LYS A 134 -2.09 -6.30 -9.55
C LYS A 134 -1.36 -7.56 -10.03
N MET A 135 -0.04 -7.65 -9.82
CA MET A 135 0.75 -8.84 -10.11
C MET A 135 0.30 -10.07 -9.30
N ASN A 136 -0.30 -9.86 -8.12
CA ASN A 136 -0.88 -10.94 -7.32
C ASN A 136 -2.37 -11.18 -7.60
N ASN A 137 -2.87 -10.85 -8.80
CA ASN A 137 -4.28 -11.03 -9.20
C ASN A 137 -5.29 -10.41 -8.23
N LEU A 138 -4.95 -9.27 -7.62
CA LEU A 138 -5.75 -8.57 -6.60
C LEU A 138 -5.99 -9.38 -5.32
N LEU A 139 -5.21 -10.44 -5.09
CA LEU A 139 -5.18 -11.16 -3.83
C LEU A 139 -4.15 -10.48 -2.93
N GLY A 140 -4.59 -9.75 -1.91
CA GLY A 140 -3.65 -9.10 -1.01
C GLY A 140 -3.00 -10.07 -0.03
N LYS A 141 -1.74 -9.82 0.32
CA LYS A 141 -1.14 -10.46 1.51
C LYS A 141 -1.97 -10.13 2.76
N PRO A 142 -2.10 -11.05 3.74
CA PRO A 142 -1.35 -12.30 3.89
C PRO A 142 -2.02 -13.51 3.23
N ASN A 143 -2.82 -13.32 2.17
CA ASN A 143 -3.47 -14.44 1.50
C ASN A 143 -2.45 -15.52 1.14
N ARG A 144 -2.68 -16.71 1.69
CA ARG A 144 -1.88 -17.89 1.42
C ARG A 144 -2.39 -18.40 0.09
N VAL A 145 -1.66 -18.09 -0.98
CA VAL A 145 -1.87 -18.73 -2.29
C VAL A 145 -1.85 -20.25 -2.11
#